data_AF-A0A260A6K3-F1
#
_entry.id   AF-A0A260A6K3-F1
#
_cell.length_a   1.000
_cell.length_b   1.000
_cell.length_c   1.000
_cell.angle_alpha   90.00
_cell.angle_beta   90.00
_cell.angle_gamma   90.00
#
_symmetry.space_group_name_H-M   'P 1'
#
loop_
_entity.id
_entity.type
_entity.pdbx_description
1 polymer ?
#
loop_
_entity_poly.entity_id
_entity_poly.type
_entity_poly.pdbx_seq_one_letter_code
_entity_poly.pdbx_strand_id
1 'polypeptide(L)'
;MAVTITAQPRSPIAWAALLFDSRLPADVKVVGAFLAERADDELVSTPGIAAIQAATELKEWRVIRALHDLQLAGYVVKLASAKPFQTDSHDAYRLEAPSR
;
A
#
# COMPACT_ATOMS: atom_id res chain seq x y z
N MET A 1 -15.38 -24.55 6.18
CA MET A 1 -14.73 -23.80 5.08
C MET A 1 -15.18 -22.36 5.17
N ALA A 2 -14.36 -21.47 5.73
CA ALA A 2 -14.65 -20.04 5.70
C ALA A 2 -14.20 -19.52 4.34
N VAL A 3 -15.16 -19.16 3.48
CA VAL A 3 -14.87 -18.41 2.26
C VAL A 3 -14.57 -16.99 2.73
N THR A 4 -13.29 -16.67 2.88
CA THR A 4 -12.84 -15.31 3.17
C THR A 4 -13.10 -14.49 1.91
N ILE A 5 -14.23 -13.79 1.87
CA ILE A 5 -14.54 -12.85 0.79
C ILE A 5 -13.67 -11.60 1.06
N THR A 6 -12.45 -11.58 0.55
CA THR A 6 -11.67 -10.35 0.36
C THR A 6 -12.47 -9.48 -0.61
N ALA A 7 -13.25 -8.54 -0.09
CA ALA A 7 -13.97 -7.59 -0.91
C ALA A 7 -12.95 -6.60 -1.48
N GLN A 8 -12.70 -6.65 -2.79
CA GLN A 8 -11.84 -5.64 -3.42
C GLN A 8 -12.48 -4.26 -3.27
N PRO A 9 -11.68 -3.22 -2.93
CA PRO A 9 -12.21 -1.87 -2.85
C PRO A 9 -12.70 -1.43 -4.24
N ARG A 10 -13.76 -0.63 -4.30
CA ARG A 10 -14.34 -0.21 -5.59
C ARG A 10 -13.52 0.84 -6.34
N SER A 11 -12.62 1.53 -5.64
CA SER A 11 -11.73 2.56 -6.20
C SER A 11 -10.59 2.88 -5.22
N PRO A 12 -9.49 3.50 -5.68
CA PRO A 12 -8.40 3.92 -4.80
C PRO A 12 -8.86 4.89 -3.69
N ILE A 13 -9.79 5.78 -4.00
CA ILE A 13 -10.37 6.73 -3.04
C ILE A 13 -11.19 6.00 -1.96
N ALA A 14 -12.02 5.04 -2.37
CA ALA A 14 -12.80 4.24 -1.44
C ALA A 14 -11.90 3.39 -0.53
N TRP A 15 -10.80 2.86 -1.08
CA TRP A 15 -9.78 2.16 -0.30
C TRP A 15 -9.10 3.10 0.71
N ALA A 16 -8.70 4.31 0.29
CA ALA A 16 -8.07 5.28 1.17
C ALA A 16 -8.98 5.65 2.33
N ALA A 17 -10.28 5.88 2.06
CA ALA A 17 -11.27 6.14 3.11
C ALA A 17 -11.33 5.01 4.16
N LEU A 18 -11.29 3.75 3.74
CA LEU A 18 -11.23 2.59 4.65
C LEU A 18 -9.95 2.61 5.48
N LEU A 19 -8.81 2.91 4.85
CA LEU A 19 -7.53 3.03 5.56
C LEU A 19 -7.57 4.15 6.61
N PHE A 20 -8.17 5.30 6.28
CA PHE A 20 -8.26 6.43 7.21
C PHE A 20 -9.22 6.18 8.38
N ASP A 21 -10.26 5.36 8.18
CA ASP A 21 -11.16 4.90 9.24
C ASP A 21 -10.52 3.85 10.17
N SER A 22 -9.42 3.21 9.72
CA SER A 22 -8.72 2.21 10.51
C SER A 22 -8.01 2.79 11.75
N ARG A 23 -7.63 1.90 12.68
CA ARG A 23 -6.78 2.25 13.85
C ARG A 23 -5.28 2.28 13.54
N LEU A 24 -4.90 2.24 12.26
CA LEU A 24 -3.49 2.23 11.88
C LEU A 24 -2.82 3.57 12.25
N PRO A 25 -1.50 3.56 12.56
CA PRO A 25 -0.73 4.76 12.82
C PRO A 25 -0.78 5.79 11.68
N ALA A 26 -0.51 7.05 12.00
CA ALA A 26 -0.61 8.15 11.04
C ALA A 26 0.41 8.04 9.89
N ASP A 27 1.63 7.57 10.17
CA ASP A 27 2.66 7.29 9.16
C ASP A 27 2.21 6.19 8.19
N VAL A 28 1.55 5.15 8.69
CA VAL A 28 0.95 4.08 7.86
C VAL A 28 -0.14 4.62 6.95
N LYS A 29 -1.01 5.51 7.47
CA LYS A 29 -2.06 6.16 6.69
C LYS A 29 -1.51 7.09 5.60
N VAL A 30 -0.44 7.83 5.91
CA VAL A 30 0.23 8.73 4.94
C VAL A 30 0.86 7.94 3.80
N VAL A 31 1.58 6.85 4.12
CA VAL A 31 2.13 5.96 3.09
C VAL A 31 1.02 5.35 2.25
N GLY A 32 -0.06 4.87 2.87
CA GLY A 32 -1.18 4.31 2.11
C GLY A 32 -1.89 5.35 1.23
N ALA A 33 -2.09 6.59 1.69
CA ALA A 33 -2.63 7.66 0.86
C ALA A 33 -1.79 7.88 -0.41
N PHE A 34 -0.46 7.89 -0.27
CA PHE A 34 0.44 7.98 -1.41
C PHE A 34 0.27 6.80 -2.39
N LEU A 35 0.05 5.58 -1.88
CA LEU A 35 -0.22 4.43 -2.74
C LEU A 35 -1.53 4.58 -3.51
N ALA A 36 -2.58 5.05 -2.83
CA ALA A 36 -3.91 5.27 -3.41
C ALA A 36 -3.90 6.32 -4.52
N GLU A 37 -3.16 7.41 -4.34
CA GLU A 37 -3.03 8.46 -5.36
C GLU A 37 -2.34 8.00 -6.64
N ARG A 38 -1.49 6.96 -6.54
CA ARG A 38 -0.69 6.44 -7.65
C ARG A 38 -1.14 5.06 -8.10
N ALA A 39 -2.27 4.58 -7.58
CA ALA A 39 -2.86 3.34 -8.01
C ALA A 39 -3.54 3.53 -9.37
N ASP A 40 -3.36 2.56 -10.25
CA ASP A 40 -4.06 2.49 -11.53
C ASP A 40 -5.51 2.01 -11.38
N ASP A 41 -6.20 1.85 -12.52
CA ASP A 41 -7.57 1.34 -12.58
C ASP A 41 -7.71 -0.12 -12.08
N GLU A 42 -6.60 -0.86 -11.98
CA GLU A 42 -6.54 -2.22 -11.42
C GLU A 42 -6.20 -2.22 -9.91
N LEU A 43 -6.16 -1.05 -9.28
CA LEU A 43 -5.78 -0.86 -7.87
C LEU A 43 -4.34 -1.31 -7.58
N VAL A 44 -3.45 -1.23 -8.57
CA VAL A 44 -2.04 -1.55 -8.43
C VAL A 44 -1.23 -0.26 -8.37
N SER A 45 -0.37 -0.16 -7.37
CA SER A 45 0.56 0.94 -7.17
C SER A 45 1.98 0.39 -7.24
N THR A 46 2.84 1.00 -8.06
CA THR A 46 4.25 0.62 -8.20
C THR A 46 5.18 1.73 -7.69
N PRO A 47 5.18 2.03 -6.39
CA PRO A 47 6.01 3.07 -5.82
C PRO A 47 7.47 2.63 -5.67
N GLY A 48 8.40 3.57 -5.88
CA GLY A 48 9.76 3.45 -5.39
C GLY A 48 9.81 3.94 -3.94
N ILE A 49 10.57 3.28 -3.07
CA ILE A 49 10.73 3.71 -1.66
C ILE A 49 11.20 5.17 -1.58
N ALA A 50 12.15 5.56 -2.44
CA ALA A 50 12.64 6.94 -2.52
C ALA A 50 11.54 7.96 -2.89
N ALA A 51 10.60 7.57 -3.77
CA ALA A 51 9.48 8.43 -4.15
C ALA A 51 8.50 8.62 -2.99
N ILE A 52 8.23 7.56 -2.22
CA ILE A 52 7.41 7.65 -1.00
C ILE A 52 8.09 8.56 0.01
N GLN A 53 9.39 8.39 0.25
CA GLN A 53 10.14 9.22 1.19
C GLN A 53 10.10 10.71 0.80
N ALA A 54 10.28 11.02 -0.48
CA ALA A 54 10.25 12.38 -0.98
C ALA A 54 8.87 13.04 -0.79
N ALA A 55 7.79 12.29 -0.95
CA ALA A 55 6.43 12.80 -0.82
C ALA A 55 5.92 12.88 0.63
N THR A 56 6.40 11.97 1.50
CA THR A 56 5.90 11.83 2.88
C THR A 56 6.84 12.41 3.93
N GLU A 57 8.04 12.84 3.54
CA GLU A 57 9.14 13.28 4.42
C GLU A 57 9.53 12.23 5.49
N LEU A 58 9.12 10.97 5.31
CA LEU A 58 9.44 9.88 6.21
C LEU A 58 10.84 9.34 5.95
N LYS A 59 11.51 8.92 7.03
CA LYS A 59 12.75 8.15 6.93
C LYS A 59 12.47 6.79 6.28
N GLU A 60 13.45 6.25 5.58
CA GLU A 60 13.34 4.99 4.82
C GLU A 60 12.79 3.84 5.67
N TRP A 61 13.35 3.65 6.87
CA TRP A 61 12.90 2.61 7.79
C TRP A 61 11.44 2.78 8.24
N ARG A 62 10.91 4.01 8.30
CA ARG A 62 9.49 4.26 8.60
C ARG A 62 8.61 3.90 7.42
N VAL A 63 9.04 4.21 6.21
CA VAL A 63 8.32 3.81 4.98
C VAL A 63 8.25 2.29 4.88
N ILE A 64 9.38 1.60 5.07
CA ILE A 64 9.43 0.13 5.05
C ILE A 64 8.52 -0.46 6.11
N ARG A 65 8.59 0.06 7.34
CA ARG A 65 7.71 -0.39 8.43
C ARG A 65 6.23 -0.14 8.12
N ALA A 66 5.89 1.03 7.57
CA ALA A 66 4.52 1.36 7.22
C ALA A 66 3.97 0.44 6.12
N LEU A 67 4.74 0.14 5.08
CA LEU A 67 4.38 -0.83 4.05
C LEU A 67 4.17 -2.23 4.63
N HIS A 68 5.05 -2.64 5.56
CA HIS A 68 4.90 -3.90 6.27
C HIS A 68 3.63 -3.94 7.13
N ASP A 69 3.33 -2.86 7.86
CA ASP A 69 2.13 -2.76 8.69
C ASP A 69 0.85 -2.75 7.84
N LEU A 70 0.84 -2.09 6.67
CA LEU A 70 -0.26 -2.18 5.69
C LEU A 70 -0.47 -3.61 5.19
N GLN A 71 0.62 -4.34 4.93
CA GLN A 71 0.57 -5.72 4.46
C GLN A 71 0.05 -6.66 5.56
N LEU A 72 0.54 -6.52 6.79
CA LEU A 72 0.05 -7.28 7.95
C LEU A 72 -1.43 -7.01 8.23
N ALA A 73 -1.85 -5.76 8.07
CA ALA A 73 -3.23 -5.35 8.27
C ALA A 73 -4.14 -5.75 7.09
N GLY A 74 -3.60 -6.33 6.01
CA GLY A 74 -4.39 -6.80 4.86
C GLY A 74 -4.89 -5.69 3.93
N TYR A 75 -4.33 -4.48 4.03
CA TYR A 75 -4.69 -3.36 3.15
C TYR A 75 -3.92 -3.39 1.83
N VAL A 76 -2.75 -4.04 1.80
CA VAL A 76 -1.95 -4.18 0.58
C VAL A 76 -1.40 -5.59 0.44
N VAL A 77 -1.23 -6.03 -0.81
CA VAL A 77 -0.54 -7.28 -1.14
C VAL A 77 0.60 -6.95 -2.10
N LYS A 78 1.81 -7.36 -1.75
CA LYS A 78 2.97 -7.25 -2.64
C LYS A 78 2.83 -8.26 -3.78
N LEU A 79 2.64 -7.78 -5.01
CA LEU A 79 2.40 -8.60 -6.20
C LEU A 79 3.70 -9.13 -6.81
N ALA A 80 4.70 -8.27 -6.91
CA ALA A 80 6.00 -8.61 -7.46
C ALA A 80 7.08 -7.74 -6.84
N SER A 81 8.23 -8.35 -6.56
CA SER A 81 9.47 -7.62 -6.32
C SER A 81 10.27 -7.67 -7.61
N ALA A 82 10.45 -6.53 -8.27
CA ALA A 82 11.30 -6.46 -9.45
C ALA A 82 12.76 -6.78 -9.05
N LYS A 83 13.24 -7.95 -9.45
CA LYS A 83 14.61 -8.46 -9.18
C LYS A 83 15.67 -7.71 -10.04
N PRO A 84 16.99 -7.79 -9.71
CA PRO A 84 17.81 -6.77 -9.08
C PRO A 84 18.80 -6.03 -10.03
N PHE A 85 18.56 -6.03 -11.34
CA PHE A 85 19.52 -5.44 -12.32
C PHE A 85 19.10 -4.09 -12.90
N GLN A 86 18.08 -3.45 -12.34
CA GLN A 86 17.67 -2.10 -12.73
C GLN A 86 17.72 -1.19 -11.50
N THR A 87 18.32 -0.02 -11.69
CA THR A 87 18.45 1.08 -10.72
C THR A 87 17.10 1.53 -10.13
N ASP A 88 16.01 1.14 -10.78
CA ASP A 88 14.63 1.49 -10.50
C ASP A 88 13.80 0.23 -10.14
N SER A 89 14.24 -0.52 -9.13
CA SER A 89 13.45 -1.63 -8.56
C SER A 89 12.24 -1.05 -7.83
N HIS A 90 11.09 -1.09 -8.50
CA HIS A 90 9.80 -0.67 -7.93
C HIS A 90 9.06 -1.92 -7.43
N ASP A 91 8.72 -1.95 -6.15
CA ASP A 91 7.84 -2.98 -5.62
C ASP A 91 6.40 -2.66 -6.03
N ALA A 92 5.69 -3.65 -6.56
CA ALA A 92 4.28 -3.50 -6.94
C ALA A 92 3.37 -3.94 -5.79
N TYR A 93 2.48 -3.07 -5.35
CA TYR A 93 1.49 -3.30 -4.30
C TYR A 93 0.07 -3.19 -4.86
N ARG A 94 -0.73 -4.23 -4.68
CA ARG A 94 -2.17 -4.18 -4.92
C ARG A 94 -2.89 -3.68 -3.66
N LEU A 95 -3.82 -2.75 -3.83
CA LEU A 95 -4.68 -2.26 -2.77
C LEU A 95 -5.84 -3.24 -2.56
N GLU A 96 -5.97 -3.76 -1.35
CA GLU A 96 -6.99 -4.73 -0.95
C GLU A 96 -7.77 -4.18 0.25
N ALA A 97 -9.02 -4.60 0.43
CA ALA A 97 -9.71 -4.32 1.68
C ALA A 97 -9.42 -5.45 2.68
N PRO A 98 -9.10 -5.14 3.93
CA PRO A 98 -8.89 -6.17 4.94
C PRO A 98 -10.16 -7.00 5.11
N SER A 99 -10.01 -8.31 5.10
CA SER A 99 -11.10 -9.22 5.43
C SER A 99 -11.35 -9.10 6.93
N ARG A 100 -12.56 -8.65 7.31
CA ARG A 100 -13.00 -8.63 8.72
C ARG A 100 -13.10 -10.03 9.29
#